data_AF-A0A923N2G2-F1
#
_entry.id   AF-A0A923N2G2-F1
#
_cell.length_a   1.000
_cell.length_b   1.000
_cell.length_c   1.000
_cell.angle_alpha   90.00
_cell.angle_beta   90.00
_cell.angle_gamma   90.00
#
_symmetry.space_group_name_H-M   'P 1'
#
loop_
_entity.id
_entity.type
_entity.pdbx_description
1 polymer ?
#
loop_
_entity_poly.entity_id
_entity_poly.type
_entity_poly.pdbx_seq_one_letter_code
_entity_poly.pdbx_strand_id
1 'polypeptide(L)'
;MKSPEQILSEVNKQSKQILIRISSFEKKLLQAKAEEAGMSVSEFLRAAALNKQIKPPPTSEQMEAYMLLKNFLFNFSRISNAFKQKDYAHLHSEILEVKEEIMKHLKIIENGE
;
A
#
# COMPACT_ATOMS: atom_id res chain seq x y z
N MET A 1 15.24 33.55 12.70
CA MET A 1 14.33 33.23 11.58
C MET A 1 13.84 31.81 11.76
N LYS A 2 12.54 31.53 11.59
CA LYS A 2 12.02 30.15 11.61
C LYS A 2 12.61 29.37 10.44
N SER A 3 12.94 28.10 10.64
CA SER A 3 13.48 27.25 9.56
C SER A 3 12.40 27.00 8.49
N PRO A 4 12.78 26.68 7.24
CA PRO A 4 11.82 26.38 6.16
C PRO A 4 10.81 25.28 6.52
N GLU A 5 11.23 24.27 7.29
CA GLU A 5 10.37 23.19 7.80
C GLU A 5 9.33 23.69 8.83
N GLN A 6 9.70 24.66 9.66
CA GLN A 6 8.79 25.29 10.61
C GLN A 6 7.73 26.14 9.91
N ILE A 7 8.07 26.76 8.77
CA ILE A 7 7.13 27.53 7.96
C ILE A 7 6.13 26.60 7.23
N LEU A 8 6.62 25.49 6.66
CA LEU A 8 5.79 24.47 6.01
C LEU A 8 4.79 23.80 6.97
N SER A 9 5.21 23.54 8.21
CA SER A 9 4.34 22.98 9.26
C SER A 9 3.29 23.97 9.77
N GLU A 10 3.58 25.28 9.78
CA GLU A 10 2.61 26.33 10.14
C GLU A 10 1.53 26.53 9.06
N VAL A 11 1.90 26.48 7.77
CA VAL A 11 0.95 26.63 6.65
C VAL A 11 -0.01 25.44 6.56
N ASN A 12 0.39 24.25 7.00
CA ASN A 12 -0.42 23.02 6.93
C ASN A 12 -1.15 22.70 8.24
N LYS A 13 -1.14 23.61 9.22
CA LYS A 13 -1.78 23.40 10.52
C LYS A 13 -3.30 23.54 10.40
N GLN A 14 -4.02 22.42 10.38
CA GLN A 14 -5.48 22.37 10.38
C GLN A 14 -6.04 22.94 11.69
N SER A 15 -6.28 24.25 11.73
CA SER A 15 -6.77 24.99 12.90
C SER A 15 -8.28 25.26 12.86
N LYS A 16 -8.94 25.00 11.73
CA LYS A 16 -10.37 25.24 11.52
C LYS A 16 -11.14 23.93 11.63
N GLN A 17 -12.30 23.97 12.30
CA GLN A 17 -13.18 22.83 12.51
C GLN A 17 -14.52 23.04 11.80
N ILE A 18 -15.13 21.94 11.34
CA ILE A 18 -16.48 21.92 10.77
C ILE A 18 -17.32 21.01 11.68
N LEU A 19 -18.41 21.56 12.23
CA LEU A 19 -19.37 20.81 13.03
C LEU A 19 -20.60 20.48 12.18
N ILE A 20 -20.91 19.19 12.05
CA ILE A 20 -22.05 18.70 11.26
C ILE A 20 -23.01 17.99 12.22
N ARG A 21 -24.29 18.40 12.22
CA ARG A 21 -25.33 17.68 12.95
C ARG A 21 -25.76 16.46 12.14
N ILE A 22 -25.73 15.30 12.77
CA ILE A 22 -26.10 14.02 12.17
C ILE A 22 -26.88 13.20 13.21
N SER A 23 -27.71 12.29 12.73
CA SER A 23 -28.35 11.27 13.55
C SER A 23 -27.34 10.23 14.04
N SER A 24 -27.73 9.48 15.09
CA SER A 24 -26.94 8.36 15.61
C SER A 24 -26.70 7.27 14.55
N PHE A 25 -27.64 7.09 13.61
CA PHE A 25 -27.50 6.13 12.51
C PHE A 25 -26.46 6.58 11.49
N GLU A 26 -26.55 7.83 11.02
CA GLU A 26 -25.57 8.40 10.09
C GLU A 26 -24.16 8.39 10.67
N LYS A 27 -24.01 8.64 11.98
CA LYS A 27 -22.72 8.55 12.66
C LYS A 27 -22.11 7.16 12.54
N LYS A 28 -22.89 6.11 12.81
CA LYS A 28 -22.44 4.71 12.68
C LYS A 28 -22.12 4.35 11.23
N LEU A 29 -22.95 4.79 10.30
CA LEU A 29 -22.75 4.53 8.87
C LEU A 29 -21.46 5.18 8.36
N LEU A 30 -21.19 6.43 8.75
CA LEU A 30 -19.95 7.13 8.40
C LEU A 30 -18.71 6.49 9.03
N GLN A 31 -18.83 5.96 10.25
CA GLN A 31 -17.75 5.20 10.90
C GLN A 31 -17.43 3.92 10.12
N ALA A 32 -18.45 3.12 9.78
CA ALA A 32 -18.26 1.88 9.02
C ALA A 32 -17.62 2.15 7.64
N LYS A 33 -18.10 3.17 6.91
CA LYS A 33 -17.53 3.53 5.61
C LYS A 33 -16.10 4.05 5.68
N ALA A 34 -15.76 4.77 6.75
CA ALA A 34 -14.39 5.24 6.96
C ALA A 34 -13.44 4.07 7.28
N GLU A 35 -13.89 3.11 8.08
CA GLU A 35 -13.17 1.87 8.41
C GLU A 35 -12.96 1.00 7.17
N GLU A 36 -14.01 0.78 6.37
CA GLU A 36 -13.92 0.11 5.06
C GLU A 36 -12.94 0.80 4.12
N ALA A 37 -12.81 2.13 4.20
CA ALA A 37 -11.88 2.92 3.40
C ALA A 37 -10.46 3.02 4.03
N GLY A 38 -10.22 2.39 5.18
CA GLY A 38 -8.93 2.42 5.88
C GLY A 38 -8.48 3.80 6.35
N MET A 39 -9.43 4.69 6.68
CA MET A 39 -9.15 6.09 7.03
C MET A 39 -9.96 6.57 8.23
N SER A 40 -9.54 7.68 8.84
CA SER A 40 -10.35 8.29 9.90
C SER A 40 -11.65 8.89 9.34
N VAL A 41 -12.70 8.99 10.17
CA VAL A 41 -13.98 9.62 9.76
C VAL A 41 -13.79 11.03 9.21
N SER A 42 -12.87 11.80 9.80
CA SER A 42 -12.56 13.16 9.34
C SER A 42 -11.87 13.17 7.97
N GLU A 43 -10.97 12.21 7.71
CA GLU A 43 -10.33 12.06 6.40
C GLU A 43 -11.33 11.60 5.35
N PHE A 44 -12.19 10.63 5.69
CA PHE A 44 -13.26 10.14 4.82
C PHE A 44 -14.20 11.26 4.39
N LEU A 45 -14.71 12.05 5.34
CA LEU A 45 -15.59 13.18 5.05
C LEU A 45 -14.90 14.25 4.20
N ARG A 46 -13.64 14.57 4.49
CA ARG A 46 -12.87 15.51 3.65
C ARG A 46 -12.64 14.98 2.25
N ALA A 47 -12.31 13.71 2.10
CA ALA A 47 -12.08 13.09 0.79
C ALA A 47 -13.37 13.05 -0.04
N ALA A 48 -14.47 12.61 0.58
CA ALA A 48 -15.81 12.59 -0.03
C ALA A 48 -16.27 13.99 -0.46
N ALA A 49 -16.16 14.99 0.43
CA ALA A 49 -16.63 16.34 0.16
C ALA A 49 -15.78 17.10 -0.87
N LEU A 50 -14.50 16.73 -1.03
CA LEU A 50 -13.57 17.38 -1.96
C LEU A 50 -13.41 16.62 -3.28
N ASN A 51 -14.33 15.70 -3.62
CA ASN A 51 -14.28 14.87 -4.83
C ASN A 51 -12.95 14.12 -5.02
N LYS A 52 -12.23 13.82 -3.93
CA LYS A 52 -11.08 12.93 -4.00
C LYS A 52 -11.63 11.52 -4.10
N GLN A 53 -11.24 10.77 -5.14
CA GLN A 53 -11.58 9.34 -5.22
C GLN A 53 -11.11 8.66 -3.93
N ILE A 54 -12.07 8.19 -3.14
CA ILE A 54 -11.80 7.36 -1.98
C ILE A 54 -11.41 6.00 -2.55
N LYS A 55 -10.10 5.76 -2.66
CA LYS A 55 -9.63 4.45 -3.06
C LYS A 55 -9.93 3.50 -1.92
N PRO A 56 -10.61 2.37 -2.17
CA PRO A 56 -10.72 1.33 -1.16
C PRO A 56 -9.30 0.88 -0.77
N PRO A 57 -9.09 0.45 0.49
CA PRO A 57 -7.85 -0.19 0.88
C PRO A 57 -7.64 -1.43 0.00
N PRO A 58 -6.38 -1.84 -0.21
CA PRO A 58 -6.10 -3.08 -0.91
C PRO A 58 -6.84 -4.23 -0.22
N THR A 59 -7.51 -5.07 -1.01
CA THR A 59 -8.06 -6.32 -0.49
C THR A 59 -6.92 -7.24 -0.04
N SER A 60 -7.22 -8.24 0.79
CA SER A 60 -6.21 -9.23 1.21
C SER A 60 -5.52 -9.88 0.01
N GLU A 61 -6.28 -10.25 -1.02
CA GLU A 61 -5.76 -10.79 -2.29
C GLU A 61 -4.84 -9.80 -3.01
N GLN A 62 -5.22 -8.50 -3.06
CA GLN A 62 -4.37 -7.47 -3.66
C GLN A 62 -3.08 -7.26 -2.88
N MET A 63 -3.14 -7.36 -1.55
CA MET A 63 -1.96 -7.25 -0.69
C MET A 63 -1.03 -8.45 -0.87
N GLU A 64 -1.57 -9.66 -0.96
CA GLU A 64 -0.82 -10.88 -1.25
C GLU A 64 -0.14 -10.81 -2.62
N ALA A 65 -0.88 -10.42 -3.66
CA ALA A 65 -0.34 -10.21 -4.99
C ALA A 65 0.76 -9.13 -5.01
N TYR A 66 0.56 -8.03 -4.29
CA TYR A 66 1.56 -6.97 -4.15
C TYR A 66 2.84 -7.48 -3.49
N MET A 67 2.73 -8.22 -2.39
CA MET A 67 3.88 -8.79 -1.68
C MET A 67 4.65 -9.77 -2.57
N LEU A 68 3.95 -10.61 -3.31
CA LEU A 68 4.53 -11.53 -4.29
C LEU A 68 5.32 -10.77 -5.38
N LEU A 69 4.70 -9.76 -5.99
CA LEU A 69 5.35 -8.93 -7.01
C LEU A 69 6.58 -8.21 -6.47
N LYS A 70 6.51 -7.74 -5.22
CA LYS A 70 7.63 -7.08 -4.55
C LYS A 70 8.80 -8.03 -4.33
N ASN A 71 8.54 -9.30 -3.97
CA ASN A 71 9.59 -10.32 -3.86
C ASN A 71 10.27 -10.57 -5.21
N PHE A 72 9.50 -10.74 -6.29
CA PHE A 72 10.08 -10.89 -7.63
C PHE A 72 10.92 -9.68 -8.04
N LEU A 73 10.49 -8.45 -7.72
CA LEU A 73 11.29 -7.25 -7.98
C LEU A 73 12.66 -7.30 -7.26
N PHE A 74 12.68 -7.74 -6.00
CA PHE A 74 13.94 -7.92 -5.27
C PHE A 74 14.82 -9.00 -5.89
N ASN A 75 14.23 -10.13 -6.26
CA ASN A 75 14.95 -11.21 -6.90
C ASN A 75 15.59 -10.77 -8.23
N PHE A 76 14.83 -10.07 -9.09
CA PHE A 76 15.39 -9.50 -10.33
C PHE A 76 16.49 -8.48 -10.06
N SER A 77 16.39 -7.73 -8.96
CA SER A 77 17.45 -6.80 -8.54
C SER A 77 18.73 -7.55 -8.13
N ARG A 78 18.62 -8.65 -7.38
CA ARG A 78 19.76 -9.53 -7.01
C ARG A 78 20.40 -10.14 -8.25
N ILE A 79 19.60 -10.70 -9.16
CA ILE A 79 20.05 -11.24 -10.46
C ILE A 79 20.80 -10.16 -11.26
N SER A 80 20.23 -8.96 -11.38
CA SER A 80 20.87 -7.85 -12.11
C SER A 80 22.22 -7.48 -11.51
N ASN A 81 22.30 -7.44 -10.18
CA ASN A 81 23.54 -7.12 -9.47
C ASN A 81 24.60 -8.20 -9.64
N ALA A 82 24.24 -9.48 -9.50
CA ALA A 82 25.14 -10.61 -9.72
C ALA A 82 25.70 -10.62 -11.15
N PHE A 83 24.84 -10.36 -12.13
CA PHE A 83 25.24 -10.24 -13.54
C PHE A 83 26.24 -9.09 -13.76
N LYS A 84 25.97 -7.90 -13.22
CA LYS A 84 26.89 -6.74 -13.32
C LYS A 84 28.25 -7.01 -12.69
N GLN A 85 28.27 -7.73 -11.57
CA GLN A 85 29.50 -8.09 -10.86
C GLN A 85 30.23 -9.28 -11.50
N LYS A 86 29.64 -9.92 -12.53
CA LYS A 86 30.14 -11.15 -13.17
C LYS A 86 30.29 -12.32 -12.19
N ASP A 87 29.49 -12.31 -11.12
CA ASP A 87 29.39 -13.43 -10.18
C ASP A 87 28.39 -14.46 -10.73
N TYR A 88 28.88 -15.31 -11.64
CA TYR A 88 28.03 -16.29 -12.34
C TYR A 88 27.53 -17.41 -11.43
N ALA A 89 28.27 -17.73 -10.36
CA ALA A 89 27.84 -18.74 -9.39
C ALA A 89 26.64 -18.24 -8.58
N HIS A 90 26.73 -17.00 -8.08
CA HIS A 90 25.61 -16.37 -7.38
C HIS A 90 24.42 -16.14 -8.33
N LEU A 91 24.66 -15.66 -9.55
CA LEU A 91 23.62 -15.49 -10.57
C LEU A 91 22.84 -16.79 -10.82
N HIS A 92 23.53 -17.92 -10.96
CA HIS A 92 22.89 -19.22 -11.16
C HIS A 92 22.02 -19.61 -9.96
N SER A 93 22.52 -19.40 -8.74
CA SER A 93 21.76 -19.64 -7.51
C SER A 93 20.48 -18.81 -7.44
N GLU A 94 20.57 -17.50 -7.72
CA GLU A 94 19.40 -16.60 -7.72
C GLU A 94 18.33 -17.04 -8.72
N ILE A 95 18.75 -17.44 -9.93
CA ILE A 95 17.82 -17.88 -10.97
C ILE A 95 17.11 -19.18 -10.55
N LEU A 96 17.81 -20.12 -9.93
CA LEU A 96 17.21 -21.34 -9.41
C LEU A 96 16.23 -21.04 -8.27
N GLU A 97 16.58 -20.15 -7.35
CA GLU A 97 15.71 -19.73 -6.24
C GLU A 97 14.39 -19.14 -6.77
N VAL A 98 14.48 -18.21 -7.73
CA VAL A 98 13.28 -17.62 -8.38
C VAL A 98 12.43 -18.68 -9.08
N LYS A 99 13.06 -19.62 -9.78
CA LYS A 99 12.35 -20.70 -10.46
C LYS A 99 11.56 -21.56 -9.47
N GLU A 100 12.17 -21.95 -8.35
CA GLU A 100 11.51 -22.74 -7.31
C GLU A 100 10.35 -21.96 -6.66
N GLU A 101 10.54 -20.67 -6.38
CA GLU A 101 9.48 -19.80 -5.85
C GLU A 101 8.29 -19.72 -6.82
N ILE A 102 8.54 -19.50 -8.12
CA ILE A 102 7.49 -19.48 -9.15
C ILE A 102 6.77 -20.83 -9.22
N MET A 103 7.49 -21.95 -9.24
CA MET A 103 6.87 -23.28 -9.30
C MET A 103 5.97 -23.55 -8.09
N LYS A 104 6.39 -23.10 -6.90
CA LYS A 104 5.57 -23.18 -5.68
C LYS A 104 4.27 -22.39 -5.83
N HIS A 105 4.34 -21.16 -6.32
CA HIS A 105 3.15 -20.32 -6.52
C HIS A 105 2.23 -20.90 -7.60
N LEU A 106 2.76 -21.40 -8.71
CA LEU A 106 1.97 -22.05 -9.76
C LEU A 106 1.23 -23.28 -9.22
N LYS A 107 1.89 -24.11 -8.40
CA LYS A 107 1.27 -25.30 -7.81
C LYS A 107 0.11 -24.95 -6.87
N ILE A 108 0.24 -23.89 -6.08
CA ILE A 108 -0.85 -23.40 -5.21
C ILE A 108 -2.06 -23.02 -6.08
N ILE A 109 -1.83 -22.24 -7.13
CA ILE A 109 -2.88 -21.79 -8.06
C ILE A 109 -3.52 -22.97 -8.80
N GLU A 110 -2.73 -23.93 -9.30
CA GLU A 110 -3.22 -25.13 -10.00
C GLU A 110 -4.12 -26.00 -9.11
N ASN A 111 -3.84 -26.04 -7.80
CA ASN A 111 -4.64 -26.78 -6.83
C ASN A 111 -5.89 -26.02 -6.37
N GLY A 112 -6.06 -24.76 -6.78
CA GLY A 112 -7.19 -23.91 -6.39
C GLY A 112 -7.16 -23.50 -4.91
N GLU A 113 -5.97 -23.46 -4.31
CA GLU A 113 -5.72 -23.00 -2.93
C GLU A 113 -5.40 -21.50 -2.86
#